data_AF-A0AA41YTQ7-F1
#
_entry.id   AF-A0AA41YTQ7-F1
#
_cell.length_a   1.000
_cell.length_b   1.000
_cell.length_c   1.000
_cell.angle_alpha   90.00
_cell.angle_beta   90.00
_cell.angle_gamma   90.00
#
_symmetry.space_group_name_H-M   'P 1'
#
loop_
_entity.id
_entity.type
_entity.pdbx_description
1 polymer ?
#
loop_
_entity_poly.entity_id
_entity_poly.type
_entity_poly.pdbx_seq_one_letter_code
_entity_poly.pdbx_strand_id
1 'polypeptide(L)'
;MEMMEVGLKDRLWHAMRQDLQRFMPALGGTSLLMCCACGRLLTQEQFSLEHVISQRALADDPEEIKKKITKNERAGTLLLCRAPLKIRGKVVYANGCNSWKGKFYDRPLREILNGRAVSGQNRRLLAVHSIAVMAVAYLGMVARYGYQAVLTQSGLPMRQQFFIPGRFHRDMPIRCQIALIGVPPTGYDEEHAEFWTNPMSFEYDAGICRVGFRNVVTTLPCSRDPEVPIARHLPIKPARYTLRPDFRTAFE
;
A
#
# COMPACT_ATOMS: atom_id res chain seq x y z
N MET A 1 5.82 32.59 19.01
CA MET A 1 6.68 31.99 17.95
C MET A 1 6.38 30.50 17.92
N GLU A 2 5.15 30.15 17.55
CA GLU A 2 4.75 28.77 17.23
C GLU A 2 5.30 28.48 15.84
N MET A 3 6.54 28.00 15.77
CA MET A 3 6.97 27.25 14.60
C MET A 3 6.14 25.96 14.59
N MET A 4 4.99 26.04 13.93
CA MET A 4 4.05 24.95 13.72
C MET A 4 4.81 23.67 13.38
N GLU A 5 4.66 22.65 14.21
CA GLU A 5 4.92 21.28 13.79
C GLU A 5 4.12 21.05 12.50
N VAL A 6 4.83 21.01 11.37
CA VAL A 6 4.24 20.63 10.09
C VAL A 6 3.56 19.27 10.30
N GLY A 7 2.24 19.24 10.16
CA GLY A 7 1.44 18.05 10.45
C GLY A 7 1.98 16.84 9.67
N LEU A 8 1.91 15.63 10.25
CA LEU A 8 2.42 14.41 9.62
C LEU A 8 1.92 14.23 8.17
N LYS A 9 0.67 14.61 7.90
CA LYS A 9 0.09 14.62 6.54
C LYS A 9 0.89 15.52 5.59
N ASP A 10 1.26 16.72 6.02
CA ASP A 10 1.94 17.71 5.18
C ASP A 10 3.39 17.29 4.93
N ARG A 11 4.07 16.73 5.95
CA ARG A 11 5.40 16.12 5.76
C ARG A 11 5.37 15.00 4.72
N LEU A 12 4.42 14.07 4.83
CA LEU A 12 4.25 13.00 3.84
C LEU A 12 3.87 13.53 2.47
N TRP A 13 3.02 14.56 2.40
CA TRP A 13 2.62 15.20 1.16
C TRP A 13 3.82 15.75 0.40
N HIS A 14 4.66 16.56 1.07
CA HIS A 14 5.85 17.13 0.46
C HIS A 14 6.87 16.05 0.08
N ALA A 15 7.10 15.05 0.94
CA ALA A 15 8.01 13.94 0.65
C ALA A 15 7.57 13.14 -0.58
N MET A 16 6.29 12.74 -0.64
CA MET A 16 5.74 12.01 -1.78
C MET A 16 5.74 12.86 -3.06
N ARG A 17 5.47 14.18 -2.97
CA ARG A 17 5.54 15.07 -4.14
C ARG A 17 6.96 15.21 -4.68
N GLN A 18 7.94 15.39 -3.81
CA GLN A 18 9.34 15.46 -4.19
C GLN A 18 9.79 14.15 -4.85
N ASP A 19 9.36 13.01 -4.30
CA ASP A 19 9.64 11.70 -4.88
C ASP A 19 8.99 11.54 -6.27
N LEU A 20 7.71 11.90 -6.42
CA LEU A 20 7.03 11.88 -7.72
C LEU A 20 7.74 12.74 -8.77
N GLN A 21 8.24 13.91 -8.39
CA GLN A 21 8.92 14.84 -9.29
C GLN A 21 10.23 14.28 -9.84
N ARG A 22 10.92 13.39 -9.12
CA ARG A 22 12.10 12.68 -9.63
C ARG A 22 11.77 11.85 -10.87
N PHE A 23 10.56 11.29 -10.90
CA PHE A 23 10.09 10.44 -11.99
C PHE A 23 9.22 11.19 -13.01
N MET A 24 8.67 12.34 -12.62
CA MET A 24 7.83 13.19 -13.46
C MET A 24 8.19 14.67 -13.28
N PRO A 25 9.33 15.13 -13.86
CA PRO A 25 9.77 16.52 -13.73
C PRO A 25 8.76 17.54 -14.25
N ALA A 26 7.89 17.15 -15.20
CA ALA A 26 6.80 17.99 -15.72
C ALA A 26 5.75 18.39 -14.66
N LEU A 27 5.73 17.73 -13.50
CA LEU A 27 4.91 18.13 -12.36
C LEU A 27 5.62 19.14 -11.44
N GLY A 28 6.87 19.49 -11.75
CA GLY A 28 7.59 20.60 -11.15
C GLY A 28 6.78 21.89 -11.25
N GLY A 29 6.56 22.56 -10.12
CA GLY A 29 5.77 23.80 -10.06
C GLY A 29 4.24 23.62 -9.97
N THR A 30 3.69 22.42 -10.16
CA THR A 30 2.26 22.17 -9.90
C THR A 30 1.98 22.05 -8.40
N SER A 31 0.72 21.93 -7.97
CA SER A 31 0.33 21.55 -6.60
C SER A 31 -0.24 20.12 -6.52
N LEU A 32 0.09 19.28 -7.51
CA LEU A 32 -0.54 17.98 -7.69
C LEU A 32 0.33 16.82 -7.16
N LEU A 33 -0.35 15.79 -6.66
CA LEU A 33 0.23 14.50 -6.30
C LEU A 33 -0.57 13.38 -6.96
N MET A 34 0.10 12.35 -7.48
CA MET A 34 -0.56 11.16 -8.01
C MET A 34 -0.99 10.23 -6.87
N CYS A 35 -2.26 9.84 -6.77
CA CYS A 35 -2.64 8.77 -5.84
C CYS A 35 -1.97 7.44 -6.21
N CYS A 36 -1.24 6.81 -5.28
CA CYS A 36 -0.50 5.58 -5.56
C CYS A 36 -1.38 4.38 -5.95
N ALA A 37 -2.64 4.34 -5.52
CA ALA A 37 -3.58 3.30 -5.93
C ALA A 37 -4.20 3.61 -7.30
N CYS A 38 -5.00 4.67 -7.39
CA CYS A 38 -5.78 4.96 -8.60
C CYS A 38 -4.98 5.68 -9.70
N GLY A 39 -3.90 6.38 -9.38
CA GLY A 39 -3.08 7.12 -10.35
C GLY A 39 -3.61 8.48 -10.76
N ARG A 40 -4.67 8.98 -10.13
CA ARG A 40 -5.18 10.33 -10.41
C ARG A 40 -4.27 11.38 -9.79
N LEU A 41 -3.98 12.44 -10.54
CA LEU A 41 -3.35 13.66 -10.03
C LEU A 41 -4.41 14.50 -9.30
N LEU A 42 -4.15 14.83 -8.05
CA LEU A 42 -5.11 15.45 -7.13
C LEU A 42 -4.38 16.48 -6.23
N THR A 43 -5.12 17.40 -5.62
CA THR A 43 -4.59 18.41 -4.70
C THR A 43 -4.48 17.88 -3.26
N GLN A 44 -3.78 18.60 -2.37
CA GLN A 44 -3.49 18.16 -0.99
C GLN A 44 -4.75 17.91 -0.16
N GLU A 45 -5.79 18.70 -0.39
CA GLU A 45 -7.08 18.59 0.28
C GLU A 45 -7.78 17.30 -0.11
N GLN A 46 -7.43 16.69 -1.24
CA GLN A 46 -8.05 15.46 -1.73
C GLN A 46 -7.34 14.19 -1.23
N PHE A 47 -6.37 14.32 -0.34
CA PHE A 47 -5.70 13.20 0.34
C PHE A 47 -6.00 13.18 1.84
N SER A 48 -5.99 11.98 2.39
CA SER A 48 -6.02 11.71 3.82
C SER A 48 -4.78 10.94 4.23
N LEU A 49 -4.28 11.24 5.43
CA LEU A 49 -3.35 10.36 6.13
C LEU A 49 -4.03 9.01 6.34
N GLU A 50 -3.34 7.93 5.97
CA GLU A 50 -3.84 6.56 6.08
C GLU A 50 -2.75 5.66 6.66
N HIS A 51 -3.17 4.64 7.42
CA HIS A 51 -2.26 3.62 7.92
C HIS A 51 -2.12 2.46 6.94
N VAL A 52 -0.88 2.02 6.70
CA VAL A 52 -0.61 0.91 5.76
C VAL A 52 -1.31 -0.35 6.29
N ILE A 53 -1.03 -0.71 7.54
CA ILE A 53 -1.76 -1.71 8.31
C ILE A 53 -2.94 -1.01 8.99
N SER A 54 -4.17 -1.51 8.82
CA SER A 54 -5.33 -0.82 9.39
C SER A 54 -5.24 -0.76 10.92
N GLN A 55 -5.66 0.38 11.48
CA GLN A 55 -5.74 0.57 12.92
C GLN A 55 -6.65 -0.46 13.60
N ARG A 56 -7.66 -0.94 12.88
CA ARG A 56 -8.59 -1.98 13.35
C ARG A 56 -7.90 -3.34 13.46
N ALA A 57 -6.92 -3.61 12.60
CA ALA A 57 -6.14 -4.82 12.68
C ALA A 57 -5.15 -4.79 13.85
N LEU A 58 -4.63 -3.61 14.20
CA LEU A 58 -3.72 -3.41 15.34
C LEU A 58 -4.44 -3.17 16.68
N ALA A 59 -5.78 -3.26 16.71
CA ALA A 59 -6.56 -3.00 17.92
C ALA A 59 -6.29 -4.04 19.01
N ASP A 60 -5.91 -5.25 18.59
CA ASP A 60 -5.68 -6.40 19.46
C ASP A 60 -4.18 -6.60 19.75
N ASP A 61 -3.31 -5.65 19.37
CA ASP A 61 -1.88 -5.65 19.76
C ASP A 61 -1.75 -5.65 21.31
N PRO A 62 -0.69 -6.25 21.91
CA PRO A 62 -0.51 -6.28 23.36
C PRO A 62 -0.47 -4.87 23.99
N GLU A 63 -0.98 -4.72 25.20
CA GLU A 63 -1.08 -3.40 25.87
C GLU A 63 0.30 -2.77 26.12
N GLU A 64 1.31 -3.58 26.43
CA GLU A 64 2.70 -3.11 26.59
C GLU A 64 3.24 -2.45 25.32
N ILE A 65 2.92 -3.04 24.16
CA ILE A 65 3.28 -2.50 22.85
C ILE A 65 2.58 -1.17 22.58
N LYS A 66 1.28 -1.09 22.89
CA LYS A 66 0.49 0.14 22.69
C LYS A 66 1.00 1.30 23.54
N LYS A 67 1.57 1.03 24.72
CA LYS A 67 2.18 2.03 25.61
C LYS A 67 3.54 2.50 25.13
N LYS A 68 4.37 1.59 24.60
CA LYS A 68 5.75 1.89 24.19
C LYS A 68 5.87 2.48 22.79
N ILE A 69 5.05 2.04 21.83
CA ILE A 69 5.24 2.35 20.41
C ILE A 69 3.98 3.00 19.86
N THR A 70 4.17 4.14 19.18
CA THR A 70 3.04 4.91 18.67
C THR A 70 2.27 4.14 17.62
N LYS A 71 0.99 4.48 17.47
CA LYS A 71 0.11 3.86 16.47
C LYS A 71 0.61 4.08 15.03
N ASN A 72 1.25 5.22 14.77
CA ASN A 72 1.74 5.55 13.43
C ASN A 72 2.96 4.71 13.06
N GLU A 73 3.86 4.47 14.02
CA GLU A 73 5.03 3.60 13.83
C GLU A 73 4.57 2.16 13.58
N ARG A 74 3.73 1.62 14.47
CA ARG A 74 3.23 0.23 14.38
C ARG A 74 2.49 -0.11 13.10
N ALA A 75 1.90 0.89 12.45
CA ALA A 75 1.02 0.68 11.32
C ALA A 75 1.63 1.10 9.98
N GLY A 76 2.70 1.91 10.03
CA GLY A 76 3.16 2.69 8.90
C GLY A 76 2.12 3.73 8.48
N THR A 77 2.57 4.78 7.79
CA THR A 77 1.68 5.83 7.28
C THR A 77 1.95 6.15 5.82
N LEU A 78 0.89 6.45 5.08
CA LEU A 78 0.95 6.92 3.69
C LEU A 78 -0.18 7.91 3.41
N LEU A 79 -0.24 8.41 2.17
CA LEU A 79 -1.39 9.18 1.69
C LEU A 79 -2.21 8.38 0.67
N LEU A 80 -3.51 8.25 0.93
CA LEU A 80 -4.49 7.79 -0.05
C LEU A 80 -5.48 8.89 -0.39
N CYS A 81 -5.94 8.91 -1.65
CA CYS A 81 -6.93 9.90 -2.04
C CYS A 81 -8.30 9.62 -1.42
N ARG A 82 -9.00 10.69 -1.05
CA ARG A 82 -10.40 10.71 -0.63
C ARG A 82 -11.35 11.24 -1.71
N ALA A 83 -10.83 11.64 -2.87
CA ALA A 83 -11.67 12.09 -3.98
C ALA A 83 -12.57 10.94 -4.51
N PRO A 84 -13.87 11.17 -4.78
CA PRO A 84 -14.80 10.12 -5.21
C PRO A 84 -14.28 9.27 -6.37
N LEU A 85 -14.36 7.94 -6.26
CA LEU A 85 -14.04 7.02 -7.36
C LEU A 85 -15.24 6.99 -8.32
N LYS A 86 -14.98 7.28 -9.60
CA LYS A 86 -15.98 7.23 -10.66
C LYS A 86 -15.65 6.09 -11.61
N ILE A 87 -16.62 5.22 -11.87
CA ILE A 87 -16.55 4.17 -12.90
C ILE A 87 -17.64 4.49 -13.93
N ARG A 88 -17.24 4.72 -15.19
CA ARG A 88 -18.16 5.11 -16.28
C ARG A 88 -19.04 6.31 -15.89
N GLY A 89 -18.43 7.34 -15.28
CA GLY A 89 -19.12 8.55 -14.83
C GLY A 89 -19.90 8.42 -13.51
N LYS A 90 -20.25 7.20 -13.07
CA LYS A 90 -21.00 6.98 -11.83
C LYS A 90 -20.05 6.90 -10.63
N VAL A 91 -20.40 7.59 -9.55
CA VAL A 91 -19.67 7.49 -8.28
C VAL A 91 -19.94 6.11 -7.69
N VAL A 92 -18.89 5.29 -7.58
CA VAL A 92 -18.96 3.97 -6.95
C VAL A 92 -18.53 4.02 -5.48
N TYR A 93 -17.67 4.98 -5.13
CA TYR A 93 -17.22 5.22 -3.76
C TYR A 93 -17.00 6.71 -3.54
N ALA A 94 -17.66 7.28 -2.53
CA ALA A 94 -17.60 8.71 -2.24
C ALA A 94 -16.23 9.19 -1.75
N ASN A 95 -15.49 8.33 -1.04
CA ASN A 95 -14.30 8.70 -0.28
C ASN A 95 -13.01 8.08 -0.84
N GLY A 96 -12.94 7.93 -2.16
CA GLY A 96 -11.70 7.58 -2.86
C GLY A 96 -11.13 6.20 -2.56
N CYS A 97 -9.80 6.11 -2.64
CA CYS A 97 -9.04 4.88 -2.39
C CYS A 97 -8.96 4.55 -0.91
N ASN A 98 -9.03 5.54 -0.02
CA ASN A 98 -9.04 5.30 1.42
C ASN A 98 -10.24 4.42 1.80
N SER A 99 -11.46 4.85 1.51
CA SER A 99 -12.64 4.05 1.86
C SER A 99 -12.75 2.73 1.08
N TRP A 100 -12.12 2.63 -0.10
CA TRP A 100 -12.00 1.35 -0.78
C TRP A 100 -11.19 0.34 0.06
N LYS A 101 -10.00 0.75 0.53
CA LYS A 101 -9.18 -0.06 1.45
C LYS A 101 -9.95 -0.44 2.70
N GLY A 102 -10.58 0.55 3.34
CA GLY A 102 -11.37 0.34 4.56
C GLY A 102 -12.50 -0.67 4.41
N LYS A 103 -13.17 -0.70 3.24
CA LYS A 103 -14.26 -1.64 2.97
C LYS A 103 -13.76 -3.05 2.67
N PHE A 104 -12.73 -3.18 1.83
CA PHE A 104 -12.38 -4.47 1.25
C PHE A 104 -11.20 -5.17 1.90
N TYR A 105 -10.30 -4.43 2.56
CA TYR A 105 -9.02 -4.97 3.02
C TYR A 105 -8.88 -4.96 4.53
N ASP A 106 -9.39 -3.94 5.22
CA ASP A 106 -9.19 -3.81 6.67
C ASP A 106 -9.78 -4.99 7.47
N ARG A 107 -10.96 -5.50 7.09
CA ARG A 107 -11.59 -6.63 7.78
C ARG A 107 -10.83 -7.95 7.55
N PRO A 108 -10.60 -8.40 6.30
CA PRO A 108 -9.81 -9.61 6.06
C PRO A 108 -8.41 -9.54 6.69
N LEU A 109 -7.78 -8.37 6.67
CA LEU A 109 -6.47 -8.16 7.31
C LEU A 109 -6.56 -8.37 8.83
N ARG A 110 -7.57 -7.80 9.50
CA ARG A 110 -7.80 -8.02 10.93
C ARG A 110 -8.02 -9.49 11.26
N GLU A 111 -8.80 -10.19 10.43
CA GLU A 111 -9.07 -11.61 10.62
C GLU A 111 -7.77 -12.44 10.54
N ILE A 112 -6.85 -12.09 9.64
CA ILE A 112 -5.53 -12.73 9.52
C ILE A 112 -4.62 -12.41 10.70
N LEU A 113 -4.43 -11.12 11.01
CA LEU A 113 -3.46 -10.70 12.03
C LEU A 113 -3.85 -11.16 13.43
N ASN A 114 -5.16 -11.29 13.71
CA ASN A 114 -5.64 -11.70 15.02
C ASN A 114 -5.85 -13.22 15.11
N GLY A 115 -5.32 -13.98 14.14
CA GLY A 115 -5.41 -15.43 14.09
C GLY A 115 -6.81 -16.00 13.76
N ARG A 116 -7.85 -15.17 13.65
CA ARG A 116 -9.24 -15.62 13.41
C ARG A 116 -9.43 -16.34 12.08
N ALA A 117 -8.66 -15.96 11.05
CA ALA A 117 -8.71 -16.61 9.75
C ALA A 117 -8.09 -18.03 9.77
N VAL A 118 -7.29 -18.35 10.79
CA VAL A 118 -6.57 -19.63 10.94
C VAL A 118 -7.05 -20.47 12.14
N SER A 119 -7.73 -19.86 13.12
CA SER A 119 -8.28 -20.53 14.30
C SER A 119 -9.71 -21.05 14.05
N GLY A 120 -9.95 -22.36 14.20
CA GLY A 120 -11.29 -22.97 14.18
C GLY A 120 -11.45 -24.17 13.24
N GLN A 121 -12.63 -24.81 13.25
CA GLN A 121 -12.95 -26.01 12.46
C GLN A 121 -13.18 -25.72 10.96
N ASN A 122 -13.47 -24.47 10.57
CA ASN A 122 -13.64 -24.05 9.17
C ASN A 122 -12.44 -23.24 8.66
N ARG A 123 -11.28 -23.90 8.60
CA ARG A 123 -10.03 -23.33 8.07
C ARG A 123 -10.14 -23.10 6.56
N ARG A 124 -10.53 -21.91 6.13
CA ARG A 124 -10.40 -21.56 4.71
C ARG A 124 -10.02 -20.10 4.52
N LEU A 125 -8.73 -19.88 4.26
CA LEU A 125 -8.26 -18.64 3.65
C LEU A 125 -8.91 -18.51 2.27
N LEU A 126 -9.89 -17.63 2.20
CA LEU A 126 -10.50 -17.21 0.93
C LEU A 126 -9.54 -16.30 0.15
N ALA A 127 -9.69 -16.24 -1.18
CA ALA A 127 -8.88 -15.37 -2.04
C ALA A 127 -8.85 -13.89 -1.57
N VAL A 128 -9.95 -13.40 -0.97
CA VAL A 128 -10.03 -12.05 -0.42
C VAL A 128 -8.98 -11.78 0.68
N HIS A 129 -8.58 -12.79 1.46
CA HIS A 129 -7.53 -12.67 2.49
C HIS A 129 -6.17 -12.44 1.84
N SER A 130 -5.78 -13.30 0.90
CA SER A 130 -4.52 -13.17 0.16
C SER A 130 -4.48 -11.86 -0.63
N ILE A 131 -5.59 -11.43 -1.23
CA ILE A 131 -5.67 -10.15 -1.95
C ILE A 131 -5.54 -8.97 -0.98
N ALA A 132 -6.14 -9.03 0.21
CA ALA A 132 -5.98 -7.99 1.23
C ALA A 132 -4.53 -7.87 1.71
N VAL A 133 -3.89 -9.01 1.97
CA VAL A 133 -2.46 -9.10 2.30
C VAL A 133 -1.60 -8.49 1.20
N MET A 134 -1.87 -8.85 -0.05
CA MET A 134 -1.15 -8.34 -1.21
C MET A 134 -1.35 -6.82 -1.40
N ALA A 135 -2.57 -6.33 -1.20
CA ALA A 135 -2.88 -4.90 -1.27
C ALA A 135 -2.14 -4.09 -0.19
N VAL A 136 -2.09 -4.60 1.05
CA VAL A 136 -1.36 -3.98 2.16
C VAL A 136 0.15 -4.01 1.92
N ALA A 137 0.69 -5.14 1.46
CA ALA A 137 2.09 -5.25 1.08
C ALA A 137 2.46 -4.27 -0.04
N TYR A 138 1.59 -4.08 -1.04
CA TYR A 138 1.80 -3.10 -2.10
C TYR A 138 1.87 -1.68 -1.54
N LEU A 139 0.94 -1.31 -0.65
CA LEU A 139 0.99 0.01 0.01
C LEU A 139 2.23 0.16 0.90
N GLY A 140 2.71 -0.93 1.47
CA GLY A 140 3.99 -1.03 2.15
C GLY A 140 5.17 -0.66 1.27
N MET A 141 5.26 -1.30 0.10
CA MET A 141 6.29 -0.97 -0.88
C MET A 141 6.21 0.50 -1.28
N VAL A 142 5.01 1.08 -1.43
CA VAL A 142 4.87 2.52 -1.71
C VAL A 142 5.34 3.37 -0.54
N ALA A 143 5.02 3.00 0.71
CA ALA A 143 5.48 3.73 1.88
C ALA A 143 7.01 3.71 2.02
N ARG A 144 7.65 2.61 1.64
CA ARG A 144 9.11 2.42 1.72
C ARG A 144 9.88 2.99 0.54
N TYR A 145 9.40 2.77 -0.68
CA TYR A 145 10.11 3.06 -1.95
C TYR A 145 9.44 4.13 -2.81
N GLY A 146 8.38 4.76 -2.31
CA GLY A 146 7.69 5.83 -3.00
C GLY A 146 7.09 5.42 -4.35
N TYR A 147 7.15 6.33 -5.32
CA TYR A 147 6.61 6.16 -6.66
C TYR A 147 7.40 5.21 -7.54
N GLN A 148 8.59 4.77 -7.12
CA GLN A 148 9.30 3.69 -7.81
C GLN A 148 8.48 2.40 -7.80
N ALA A 149 7.83 2.06 -6.68
CA ALA A 149 6.93 0.92 -6.59
C ALA A 149 5.67 1.08 -7.47
N VAL A 150 5.26 2.32 -7.75
CA VAL A 150 4.02 2.66 -8.45
C VAL A 150 4.21 2.73 -9.98
N LEU A 151 5.37 3.24 -10.42
CA LEU A 151 5.67 3.60 -11.82
C LEU A 151 6.50 2.56 -12.58
N THR A 152 6.62 1.35 -12.02
CA THR A 152 7.23 0.19 -12.64
C THR A 152 6.20 -0.67 -13.37
N GLN A 153 6.68 -1.55 -14.26
CA GLN A 153 5.81 -2.47 -15.00
C GLN A 153 5.03 -3.40 -14.07
N SER A 154 5.65 -3.83 -12.97
CA SER A 154 4.98 -4.64 -11.96
C SER A 154 4.06 -3.84 -11.04
N GLY A 155 4.29 -2.52 -10.89
CA GLY A 155 3.39 -1.61 -10.18
C GLY A 155 1.98 -1.56 -10.77
N LEU A 156 1.84 -1.71 -12.09
CA LEU A 156 0.56 -1.69 -12.77
C LEU A 156 -0.40 -2.83 -12.34
N PRO A 157 -0.05 -4.12 -12.48
CA PRO A 157 -0.95 -5.20 -12.07
C PRO A 157 -1.27 -5.14 -10.57
N MET A 158 -0.35 -4.66 -9.72
CA MET A 158 -0.63 -4.43 -8.29
C MET A 158 -1.72 -3.37 -8.07
N ARG A 159 -1.63 -2.23 -8.77
CA ARG A 159 -2.67 -1.18 -8.72
C ARG A 159 -4.01 -1.65 -9.27
N GLN A 160 -4.00 -2.45 -10.32
CA GLN A 160 -5.22 -3.04 -10.88
C GLN A 160 -5.85 -4.01 -9.90
N GLN A 161 -5.05 -4.89 -9.30
CA GLN A 161 -5.53 -5.80 -8.25
C GLN A 161 -6.16 -5.04 -7.08
N PHE A 162 -5.59 -3.89 -6.68
CA PHE A 162 -6.16 -3.06 -5.61
C PHE A 162 -7.63 -2.69 -5.85
N PHE A 163 -8.15 -2.78 -7.08
CA PHE A 163 -9.58 -2.56 -7.37
C PHE A 163 -10.34 -3.85 -7.72
N ILE A 164 -9.76 -5.02 -7.46
CA ILE A 164 -10.34 -6.36 -7.71
C ILE A 164 -10.22 -7.21 -6.42
N PRO A 165 -11.04 -6.97 -5.40
CA PRO A 165 -10.90 -7.62 -4.09
C PRO A 165 -11.34 -9.09 -4.08
N GLY A 166 -12.13 -9.54 -5.06
CA GLY A 166 -12.77 -10.86 -5.05
C GLY A 166 -12.06 -11.95 -5.85
N ARG A 167 -11.06 -11.62 -6.66
CA ARG A 167 -10.31 -12.58 -7.48
C ARG A 167 -8.95 -12.01 -7.89
N PHE A 168 -7.99 -12.87 -8.16
CA PHE A 168 -6.69 -12.42 -8.66
C PHE A 168 -6.80 -11.86 -10.08
N HIS A 169 -6.04 -10.80 -10.34
CA HIS A 169 -5.82 -10.27 -11.67
C HIS A 169 -5.13 -11.32 -12.53
N ARG A 170 -5.52 -11.44 -13.80
CA ARG A 170 -5.01 -12.48 -14.70
C ARG A 170 -3.48 -12.41 -14.89
N ASP A 171 -2.93 -11.21 -14.81
CA ASP A 171 -1.50 -10.97 -15.00
C ASP A 171 -0.72 -11.08 -13.67
N MET A 172 -1.37 -11.51 -12.58
CA MET A 172 -0.73 -11.70 -11.28
C MET A 172 -0.07 -13.09 -11.21
N PRO A 173 1.26 -13.18 -11.01
CA PRO A 173 1.94 -14.47 -10.92
C PRO A 173 1.37 -15.36 -9.81
N ILE A 174 1.33 -16.67 -10.02
CA ILE A 174 0.78 -17.65 -9.04
C ILE A 174 1.46 -17.50 -7.68
N ARG A 175 2.78 -17.29 -7.64
CA ARG A 175 3.55 -17.07 -6.41
C ARG A 175 3.00 -15.91 -5.56
N CYS A 176 2.51 -14.85 -6.21
CA CYS A 176 1.93 -13.68 -5.56
C CYS A 176 0.50 -13.92 -5.02
N GLN A 177 -0.09 -15.07 -5.33
CA GLN A 177 -1.42 -15.45 -4.85
C GLN A 177 -1.38 -16.14 -3.47
N ILE A 178 -0.17 -16.37 -2.95
CA ILE A 178 0.09 -17.08 -1.70
C ILE A 178 0.43 -16.07 -0.59
N ALA A 179 -0.16 -16.30 0.59
CA ALA A 179 0.21 -15.64 1.84
C ALA A 179 0.55 -16.72 2.87
N LEU A 180 1.72 -16.59 3.50
CA LEU A 180 2.13 -17.41 4.63
C LEU A 180 1.77 -16.68 5.91
N ILE A 181 1.12 -17.37 6.84
CA ILE A 181 0.63 -16.80 8.09
C ILE A 181 1.21 -17.62 9.24
N GLY A 182 2.01 -16.99 10.08
CA GLY A 182 2.54 -17.53 11.33
C GLY A 182 1.68 -17.16 12.54
N VAL A 183 2.20 -17.46 13.72
CA VAL A 183 1.59 -17.09 15.01
C VAL A 183 2.12 -15.71 15.43
N PRO A 184 1.26 -14.73 15.77
CA PRO A 184 1.72 -13.43 16.24
C PRO A 184 2.38 -13.55 17.63
N PRO A 185 3.44 -12.78 17.93
CA PRO A 185 4.01 -12.72 19.27
C PRO A 185 2.97 -12.24 20.28
N THR A 186 2.96 -12.85 21.47
CA THR A 186 1.99 -12.55 22.54
C THR A 186 2.49 -11.49 23.53
N GLY A 187 3.76 -11.09 23.46
CA GLY A 187 4.39 -10.14 24.38
C GLY A 187 5.39 -9.22 23.69
N TYR A 188 5.90 -8.26 24.46
CA TYR A 188 7.02 -7.41 24.06
C TYR A 188 8.33 -8.03 24.54
N ASP A 189 9.29 -8.07 23.62
CA ASP A 189 10.67 -8.40 23.91
C ASP A 189 11.53 -7.31 23.27
N GLU A 190 12.50 -6.78 24.03
CA GLU A 190 13.40 -5.73 23.54
C GLU A 190 14.26 -6.22 22.38
N GLU A 191 14.65 -7.50 22.39
CA GLU A 191 15.39 -8.13 21.29
C GLU A 191 14.55 -8.19 20.00
N HIS A 192 13.22 -8.15 20.13
CA HIS A 192 12.28 -8.22 19.01
C HIS A 192 11.50 -6.89 18.82
N ALA A 193 12.01 -5.77 19.34
CA ALA A 193 11.34 -4.47 19.24
C ALA A 193 11.09 -4.04 17.78
N GLU A 194 12.00 -4.41 16.87
CA GLU A 194 11.89 -4.12 15.43
C GLU A 194 10.62 -4.70 14.79
N PHE A 195 10.13 -5.86 15.27
CA PHE A 195 8.87 -6.45 14.80
C PHE A 195 7.69 -5.49 14.98
N TRP A 196 7.76 -4.64 16.01
CA TRP A 196 6.70 -3.72 16.38
C TRP A 196 6.90 -2.32 15.81
N THR A 197 8.14 -1.82 15.78
CA THR A 197 8.50 -0.47 15.31
C THR A 197 8.64 -0.37 13.80
N ASN A 198 9.07 -1.45 13.14
CA ASN A 198 9.12 -1.54 11.69
C ASN A 198 7.98 -2.45 11.20
N PRO A 199 6.85 -1.88 10.74
CA PRO A 199 5.67 -2.66 10.43
C PRO A 199 5.87 -3.60 9.24
N MET A 200 6.90 -3.36 8.41
CA MET A 200 7.14 -4.12 7.19
C MET A 200 8.62 -4.38 6.90
N SER A 201 8.93 -5.59 6.46
CA SER A 201 10.24 -5.97 5.90
C SER A 201 10.11 -6.29 4.42
N PHE A 202 11.21 -6.09 3.68
CA PHE A 202 11.26 -6.28 2.24
C PHE A 202 12.53 -7.05 1.87
N GLU A 203 12.39 -8.12 1.10
CA GLU A 203 13.51 -8.89 0.54
C GLU A 203 13.30 -9.02 -0.97
N TYR A 204 14.33 -8.75 -1.76
CA TYR A 204 14.27 -8.82 -3.22
C TYR A 204 14.98 -10.04 -3.76
N ASP A 205 14.30 -10.76 -4.63
CA ASP A 205 14.89 -11.89 -5.33
C ASP A 205 14.18 -12.10 -6.68
N ALA A 206 14.98 -12.21 -7.76
CA ALA A 206 14.54 -12.64 -9.09
C ALA A 206 13.17 -12.07 -9.57
N GLY A 207 13.00 -10.74 -9.48
CA GLY A 207 11.78 -10.07 -9.92
C GLY A 207 10.57 -10.29 -9.00
N ILE A 208 10.83 -10.57 -7.72
CA ILE A 208 9.86 -10.61 -6.62
C ILE A 208 10.34 -9.68 -5.52
N CYS A 209 9.38 -9.07 -4.84
CA CYS A 209 9.57 -8.55 -3.49
C CYS A 209 8.82 -9.43 -2.51
N ARG A 210 9.53 -10.12 -1.62
CA ARG A 210 8.92 -10.76 -0.45
C ARG A 210 8.67 -9.66 0.58
N VAL A 211 7.43 -9.56 1.03
CA VAL A 211 7.03 -8.56 2.01
C VAL A 211 6.56 -9.28 3.27
N GLY A 212 7.28 -9.07 4.36
CA GLY A 212 6.87 -9.46 5.69
C GLY A 212 6.16 -8.30 6.37
N PHE A 213 5.06 -8.56 7.06
CA PHE A 213 4.48 -7.62 8.00
C PHE A 213 3.75 -8.40 9.09
N ARG A 214 4.08 -8.10 10.35
CA ARG A 214 3.62 -8.89 11.50
C ARG A 214 3.91 -10.39 11.26
N ASN A 215 2.94 -11.25 11.54
CA ASN A 215 3.00 -12.69 11.35
C ASN A 215 2.66 -13.12 9.90
N VAL A 216 2.75 -12.24 8.91
CA VAL A 216 2.38 -12.54 7.52
C VAL A 216 3.55 -12.30 6.58
N VAL A 217 3.73 -13.20 5.63
CA VAL A 217 4.64 -13.03 4.50
C VAL A 217 3.89 -13.24 3.19
N THR A 218 4.08 -12.35 2.24
CA THR A 218 3.55 -12.49 0.88
C THR A 218 4.60 -12.12 -0.16
N THR A 219 4.29 -12.32 -1.43
CA THR A 219 5.18 -11.94 -2.52
C THR A 219 4.48 -11.02 -3.51
N LEU A 220 5.19 -10.01 -3.96
CA LEU A 220 4.73 -9.05 -4.94
C LEU A 220 5.58 -9.13 -6.20
N PRO A 221 4.99 -8.97 -7.39
CA PRO A 221 5.78 -8.89 -8.61
C PRO A 221 6.65 -7.63 -8.55
N CYS A 222 7.92 -7.79 -8.89
CA CYS A 222 8.86 -6.69 -8.99
C CYS A 222 9.52 -6.75 -10.36
N SER A 223 9.40 -5.72 -11.19
CA SER A 223 10.09 -5.74 -12.49
C SER A 223 11.61 -5.59 -12.33
N ARG A 224 12.07 -5.09 -11.17
CA ARG A 224 13.46 -4.84 -10.80
C ARG A 224 13.56 -4.49 -9.33
N ASP A 225 14.75 -4.59 -8.77
CA ASP A 225 15.04 -4.11 -7.43
C ASP A 225 14.76 -2.59 -7.31
N PRO A 226 13.88 -2.15 -6.39
CA PRO A 226 13.59 -0.73 -6.16
C PRO A 226 14.68 -0.01 -5.36
N GLU A 227 15.71 -0.69 -4.87
CA GLU A 227 16.85 -0.06 -4.19
C GLU A 227 17.87 0.52 -5.18
N VAL A 228 17.82 0.08 -6.45
CA VAL A 228 18.69 0.56 -7.51
C VAL A 228 18.11 1.85 -8.14
N PRO A 229 18.85 2.98 -8.18
CA PRO A 229 18.42 4.21 -8.85
C PRO A 229 18.23 4.03 -10.37
N ILE A 230 17.27 4.74 -10.97
CA ILE A 230 16.87 4.51 -12.37
C ILE A 230 16.83 5.82 -13.19
N ALA A 231 17.14 5.70 -14.48
CA ALA A 231 17.05 6.78 -15.47
C ALA A 231 15.69 6.91 -16.20
N ARG A 232 14.86 5.85 -16.30
CA ARG A 232 13.57 5.85 -17.05
C ARG A 232 12.44 5.07 -16.35
N HIS A 233 11.25 5.69 -16.29
CA HIS A 233 10.01 5.18 -15.67
C HIS A 233 8.83 5.24 -16.65
N LEU A 234 7.72 4.56 -16.33
CA LEU A 234 6.54 4.54 -17.20
C LEU A 234 5.91 5.94 -17.29
N PRO A 235 5.70 6.49 -18.51
CA PRO A 235 5.06 7.79 -18.67
C PRO A 235 3.59 7.71 -18.25
N ILE A 236 3.14 8.68 -17.45
CA ILE A 236 1.73 8.80 -17.11
C ILE A 236 1.01 9.59 -18.20
N LYS A 237 0.14 8.93 -18.95
CA LYS A 237 -0.82 9.63 -19.81
C LYS A 237 -2.18 9.74 -19.11
N PRO A 238 -2.73 10.95 -18.90
CA PRO A 238 -4.08 11.11 -18.39
C PRO A 238 -5.10 10.76 -19.50
N ALA A 239 -5.76 9.60 -19.40
CA ALA A 239 -6.89 9.30 -20.27
C ALA A 239 -8.17 9.91 -19.70
N ARG A 240 -8.96 10.58 -20.56
CA ARG A 240 -10.19 11.30 -20.17
C ARG A 240 -11.22 10.46 -19.40
N TYR A 241 -11.18 9.12 -19.46
CA TYR A 241 -12.18 8.26 -18.79
C TYR A 241 -11.68 6.89 -18.31
N THR A 242 -10.41 6.71 -17.95
CA THR A 242 -9.97 5.39 -17.46
C THR A 242 -8.78 5.50 -16.52
N LEU A 243 -8.87 4.82 -15.38
CA LEU A 243 -7.75 4.53 -14.47
C LEU A 243 -6.77 3.56 -15.15
N ARG A 244 -6.13 4.02 -16.22
CA ARG A 244 -5.10 3.29 -16.94
C ARG A 244 -4.06 4.30 -17.37
N PRO A 245 -2.79 4.14 -16.97
CA PRO A 245 -1.72 4.68 -17.78
C PRO A 245 -1.80 3.99 -19.17
N ASP A 246 -1.59 4.76 -20.24
CA ASP A 246 -1.49 4.22 -21.60
C ASP A 246 -0.07 3.70 -21.81
N PHE A 247 0.10 2.38 -21.75
CA PHE A 247 1.40 1.69 -21.80
C PHE A 247 1.84 1.27 -23.20
N ARG A 248 1.08 1.64 -24.24
CA ARG A 248 1.37 1.20 -25.62
C ARG A 248 2.63 1.83 -26.22
N THR A 249 3.17 2.88 -25.61
CA THR A 249 4.34 3.61 -26.14
C THR A 249 5.59 3.49 -25.26
N ALA A 250 5.72 2.39 -24.50
CA ALA A 250 6.89 2.14 -23.63
C ALA A 250 7.74 0.93 -24.09
N PHE A 251 7.31 0.23 -25.14
CA PHE A 251 7.99 -0.94 -25.72
C PHE A 251 8.10 -0.85 -27.25
N GLU A 252 7.97 0.36 -27.80
CA GLU A 252 8.50 0.71 -29.14
C GLU A 252 9.76 1.55 -28.93
#